data_AF-A0A0N1LF48-F1
#
_entry.id   AF-A0A0N1LF48-F1
#
_cell.length_a   1.000
_cell.length_b   1.000
_cell.length_c   1.000
_cell.angle_alpha   90.00
_cell.angle_beta   90.00
_cell.angle_gamma   90.00
#
_symmetry.space_group_name_H-M   'P 1'
#
loop_
_entity.id
_entity.type
_entity.pdbx_description
1 polymer ?
#
loop_
_entity_poly.entity_id
_entity_poly.type
_entity_poly.pdbx_seq_one_letter_code
_entity_poly.pdbx_strand_id
1 'polypeptide(L)'
;MSDPVIDLVRELGANPKAGPALFAQHLESRFHRLDEQSNPSFDVLRSNSPVRGGLVSGIEMRVRRANGLVKLLIVSVDVNKHCLKEAAVTQAFGKNFAFTPPSPRAPPAAPTYYSYVVGNHKVSFGFDQNKKNCFTKIVLEFDN
;
A
#
# COMPACT_ATOMS: atom_id res chain seq x y z
N MET A 1 4.66 -20.98 7.29
CA MET A 1 3.43 -20.26 6.87
C MET A 1 3.85 -18.86 6.47
N SER A 2 3.38 -18.35 5.33
CA SER A 2 3.67 -16.98 4.88
C SER A 2 2.82 -15.99 5.69
N ASP A 3 3.30 -14.75 5.83
CA ASP A 3 2.57 -13.71 6.58
C ASP A 3 1.41 -13.16 5.72
N PRO A 4 0.20 -12.98 6.27
CA PRO A 4 -0.97 -12.57 5.48
C PRO A 4 -0.81 -11.21 4.78
N VAL A 5 -0.03 -10.29 5.35
CA VAL A 5 0.26 -9.00 4.71
C VAL A 5 1.21 -9.18 3.54
N ILE A 6 2.19 -10.08 3.68
CA ILE A 6 3.14 -10.39 2.59
C ILE A 6 2.42 -11.08 1.43
N ASP A 7 1.50 -11.99 1.73
CA ASP A 7 0.68 -12.65 0.70
C ASP A 7 -0.23 -11.66 -0.02
N LEU A 8 -0.86 -10.74 0.72
CA LEU A 8 -1.64 -9.65 0.15
C LEU A 8 -0.80 -8.77 -0.79
N VAL A 9 0.41 -8.38 -0.40
CA VAL A 9 1.31 -7.59 -1.25
C VAL A 9 1.61 -8.33 -2.56
N ARG A 10 1.90 -9.64 -2.48
CA ARG A 10 2.20 -10.46 -3.67
C ARG A 10 1.00 -10.58 -4.59
N GLU A 11 -0.19 -10.81 -4.04
CA GLU A 11 -1.46 -10.87 -4.78
C GLU A 11 -1.74 -9.56 -5.54
N LEU A 12 -1.60 -8.42 -4.86
CA LEU A 12 -1.84 -7.10 -5.44
C LEU A 12 -0.76 -6.74 -6.49
N GLY A 13 0.50 -7.10 -6.22
CA GLY A 13 1.63 -6.86 -7.12
C GLY A 13 1.62 -7.74 -8.38
N ALA A 14 0.90 -8.86 -8.38
CA ALA A 14 0.80 -9.75 -9.53
C ALA A 14 0.05 -9.14 -10.73
N ASN A 15 -0.70 -8.04 -10.52
CA ASN A 15 -1.55 -7.43 -11.53
C ASN A 15 -1.19 -5.96 -11.82
N PRO A 16 0.02 -5.65 -12.33
CA PRO A 16 0.50 -4.27 -12.48
C PRO A 16 -0.20 -3.46 -13.57
N LYS A 17 -1.05 -4.08 -14.39
CA LYS A 17 -1.88 -3.41 -15.41
C LYS A 17 -3.37 -3.47 -15.08
N ALA A 18 -3.70 -3.61 -13.80
CA ALA A 18 -5.07 -3.68 -13.34
C ALA A 18 -5.72 -2.30 -13.23
N GLY A 19 -7.01 -2.26 -13.59
CA GLY A 19 -7.89 -1.15 -13.26
C GLY A 19 -8.52 -1.31 -11.87
N PRO A 20 -9.26 -0.29 -11.39
CA PRO A 20 -9.85 -0.26 -10.05
C PRO A 20 -10.79 -1.42 -9.74
N ALA A 21 -11.53 -1.93 -10.73
CA ALA A 21 -12.51 -3.00 -10.55
C ALA A 21 -11.85 -4.31 -10.08
N LEU A 22 -10.68 -4.65 -10.63
CA LEU A 22 -9.96 -5.85 -10.23
C LEU A 22 -9.49 -5.72 -8.77
N PHE A 23 -8.89 -4.59 -8.40
CA PHE A 23 -8.47 -4.35 -7.01
C PHE A 23 -9.66 -4.31 -6.04
N ALA A 24 -10.82 -3.79 -6.45
CA ALA A 24 -12.05 -3.84 -5.66
C ALA A 24 -12.51 -5.26 -5.37
N GLN A 25 -12.41 -6.15 -6.35
CA GLN A 25 -12.71 -7.57 -6.17
C GLN A 25 -11.71 -8.24 -5.22
N HIS A 26 -10.40 -8.08 -5.46
CA HIS A 26 -9.38 -8.68 -4.61
C HIS A 26 -9.46 -8.18 -3.17
N LEU A 27 -9.66 -6.88 -2.97
CA LEU A 27 -9.72 -6.29 -1.64
C LEU A 27 -11.11 -6.39 -0.99
N GLU A 28 -12.09 -6.99 -1.65
CA GLU A 28 -13.47 -7.10 -1.18
C GLU A 28 -14.04 -5.74 -0.74
N SER A 29 -13.74 -4.69 -1.51
CA SER A 29 -13.97 -3.31 -1.09
C SER A 29 -14.77 -2.50 -2.10
N ARG A 30 -15.49 -1.49 -1.59
CA ARG A 30 -16.20 -0.51 -2.41
C ARG A 30 -15.48 0.83 -2.35
N PHE A 31 -15.20 1.38 -3.51
CA PHE A 31 -14.48 2.65 -3.63
C PHE A 31 -15.42 3.79 -4.01
N HIS A 32 -15.16 4.96 -3.44
CA HIS A 32 -15.74 6.22 -3.87
C HIS A 32 -14.64 7.16 -4.33
N ARG A 33 -14.97 8.01 -5.30
CA ARG A 33 -14.04 9.03 -5.79
C ARG A 33 -13.99 10.20 -4.82
N LEU A 34 -12.79 10.73 -4.63
CA LEU A 34 -12.53 11.95 -3.87
C LEU A 34 -12.28 13.08 -4.86
N ASP A 35 -13.32 13.82 -5.23
CA ASP A 35 -13.24 14.85 -6.27
C ASP A 35 -12.24 15.95 -5.91
N GLU A 36 -12.18 16.37 -4.63
CA GLU A 36 -11.25 17.41 -4.14
C GLU A 36 -9.77 17.00 -4.23
N GLN A 37 -9.47 15.70 -4.22
CA GLN A 37 -8.10 15.18 -4.34
C GLN A 37 -7.77 14.72 -5.77
N SER A 38 -8.80 14.59 -6.60
CA SER A 38 -8.67 14.22 -8.00
C SER A 38 -8.26 15.43 -8.84
N ASN A 39 -7.60 15.19 -9.96
CA ASN A 39 -7.14 16.23 -10.87
C ASN A 39 -7.25 15.73 -12.33
N PRO A 40 -6.93 16.56 -13.34
CA PRO A 40 -7.06 16.15 -14.75
C PRO A 40 -6.25 14.89 -15.13
N SER A 41 -5.18 14.59 -14.41
CA SER A 41 -4.31 13.43 -14.69
C SER A 41 -4.74 12.17 -13.93
N PHE A 42 -5.30 12.32 -12.73
CA PHE A 42 -5.62 11.20 -11.85
C PHE A 42 -6.96 11.35 -11.14
N ASP A 43 -7.67 10.24 -11.02
CA ASP A 43 -8.76 10.08 -10.05
C ASP A 43 -8.23 9.44 -8.77
N VAL A 44 -8.60 10.01 -7.64
CA VAL A 44 -8.31 9.44 -6.32
C VAL A 44 -9.55 8.71 -5.84
N LEU A 45 -9.41 7.41 -5.60
CA LEU A 45 -10.47 6.54 -5.09
C LEU A 45 -10.11 6.09 -3.68
N ARG A 46 -11.07 6.06 -2.76
CA ARG A 46 -10.83 5.64 -1.37
C ARG A 46 -11.89 4.66 -0.88
N SER A 47 -11.47 3.78 0.02
CA SER A 47 -12.33 2.95 0.85
C SER A 47 -11.85 3.02 2.30
N ASN A 48 -12.77 3.31 3.22
CA ASN A 48 -12.49 3.41 4.66
C ASN A 48 -13.13 2.26 5.46
N SER A 49 -13.76 1.31 4.77
CA SER A 49 -14.37 0.16 5.44
C SER A 49 -13.30 -0.90 5.69
N PRO A 50 -13.22 -1.47 6.90
CA PRO A 50 -12.33 -2.59 7.15
C PRO A 50 -12.66 -3.76 6.21
N VAL A 51 -11.64 -4.36 5.61
CA VAL A 51 -11.77 -5.51 4.71
C VAL A 51 -10.78 -6.62 5.09
N ARG A 52 -10.88 -7.79 4.43
CA ARG A 52 -10.01 -8.95 4.70
C ARG A 52 -10.00 -9.34 6.19
N GLY A 53 -11.18 -9.50 6.78
CA GLY A 53 -11.32 -9.83 8.21
C GLY A 53 -10.86 -8.73 9.19
N GLY A 54 -10.72 -7.48 8.72
CA GLY A 54 -10.27 -6.35 9.51
C GLY A 54 -8.75 -6.14 9.51
N LEU A 55 -8.00 -6.90 8.72
CA LEU A 55 -6.56 -6.69 8.53
C LEU A 55 -6.27 -5.33 7.88
N VAL A 56 -7.07 -4.98 6.87
CA VAL A 56 -6.93 -3.74 6.11
C VAL A 56 -7.92 -2.73 6.67
N SER A 57 -7.41 -1.59 7.15
CA SER A 57 -8.21 -0.52 7.76
C SER A 57 -8.59 0.60 6.79
N GLY A 58 -7.92 0.67 5.64
CA GLY A 58 -8.23 1.65 4.61
C GLY A 58 -7.43 1.43 3.34
N ILE A 59 -7.98 1.87 2.21
CA ILE A 59 -7.37 1.75 0.90
C ILE A 59 -7.55 3.06 0.15
N GLU A 60 -6.48 3.54 -0.50
CA GLU A 60 -6.53 4.64 -1.45
C GLU A 60 -5.88 4.20 -2.77
N MET A 61 -6.49 4.54 -3.89
CA MET A 61 -5.98 4.30 -5.23
C MET A 61 -5.87 5.61 -6.00
N ARG A 62 -4.81 5.77 -6.77
CA ARG A 62 -4.69 6.81 -7.79
C ARG A 62 -4.73 6.16 -9.16
N VAL A 63 -5.77 6.50 -9.91
CA VAL A 63 -6.09 5.92 -11.22
C VAL A 63 -5.77 6.94 -12.29
N ARG A 64 -4.96 6.57 -13.28
CA ARG A 64 -4.69 7.47 -14.42
C ARG A 64 -5.95 7.62 -15.25
N ARG A 65 -6.35 8.86 -15.56
CA ARG A 65 -7.50 9.09 -16.45
C ARG A 65 -7.22 8.67 -17.89
N ALA A 66 -5.96 8.73 -18.33
CA ALA A 66 -5.58 8.44 -19.70
C ALA A 66 -5.85 6.99 -20.14
N ASN A 67 -5.74 6.03 -19.21
CA ASN A 67 -5.86 4.60 -19.52
C ASN A 67 -6.68 3.79 -18.50
N GLY A 68 -7.19 4.44 -17.44
CA GLY A 68 -7.97 3.78 -16.40
C GLY A 68 -7.18 2.81 -15.50
N LEU A 69 -5.84 2.81 -15.59
CA LEU A 69 -4.98 1.92 -14.80
C LEU A 69 -4.62 2.54 -13.45
N VAL A 70 -4.48 1.70 -12.43
CA VAL A 70 -4.00 2.13 -11.12
C VAL A 70 -2.50 2.39 -11.18
N LYS A 71 -2.08 3.64 -10.92
CA LYS A 71 -0.68 4.04 -10.82
C LYS A 71 -0.13 3.86 -9.40
N LEU A 72 -0.97 4.15 -8.40
CA LEU A 72 -0.60 4.06 -7.00
C LEU A 72 -1.72 3.37 -6.23
N LEU A 73 -1.39 2.36 -5.44
CA LEU A 73 -2.28 1.70 -4.50
C LEU A 73 -1.68 1.80 -3.10
N ILE A 74 -2.42 2.39 -2.18
CA ILE A 74 -2.04 2.59 -0.79
C ILE A 74 -2.97 1.74 0.07
N VAL A 75 -2.41 0.86 0.89
CA VAL A 75 -3.17 -0.03 1.78
C VAL A 75 -2.73 0.22 3.21
N SER A 76 -3.65 0.66 4.05
CA SER A 76 -3.43 0.82 5.50
C SER A 76 -3.78 -0.48 6.22
N VAL A 77 -2.90 -0.92 7.11
CA VAL A 77 -3.05 -2.15 7.91
C VAL A 77 -3.40 -1.79 9.35
N ASP A 78 -4.33 -2.53 9.96
CA ASP A 78 -4.64 -2.38 11.39
C ASP A 78 -3.57 -3.06 12.25
N VAL A 79 -2.71 -2.23 12.84
CA VAL A 79 -1.61 -2.66 13.73
C VAL A 79 -2.07 -3.38 14.99
N ASN A 80 -3.31 -3.16 15.44
CA ASN A 80 -3.85 -3.86 16.61
C ASN A 80 -4.29 -5.28 16.25
N LYS A 81 -4.56 -5.53 14.96
CA LYS A 81 -4.91 -6.87 14.43
C LYS A 81 -3.67 -7.62 13.96
N HIS A 82 -2.73 -6.93 13.33
CA HIS A 82 -1.51 -7.54 12.83
C HIS A 82 -0.35 -6.56 12.83
N CYS A 83 0.77 -6.95 13.45
CA CYS A 83 2.01 -6.19 13.42
C CYS A 83 3.06 -6.98 12.63
N LEU A 84 3.20 -6.65 11.34
CA LEU A 84 4.29 -7.17 10.52
C LEU A 84 5.59 -6.45 10.90
N LYS A 85 6.63 -7.22 11.23
CA LYS A 85 7.95 -6.71 11.62
C LYS A 85 8.86 -6.58 10.40
N GLU A 86 9.79 -5.63 10.49
CA GLU A 86 10.84 -5.40 9.48
C GLU A 86 11.62 -6.68 9.09
N ALA A 87 11.92 -7.54 10.06
CA ALA A 87 12.63 -8.80 9.82
C ALA A 87 11.86 -9.74 8.88
N ALA A 88 10.53 -9.80 9.01
CA ALA A 88 9.69 -10.64 8.15
C ALA A 88 9.60 -10.07 6.72
N VAL A 89 9.55 -8.74 6.57
CA VAL A 89 9.64 -8.07 5.26
C VAL A 89 10.99 -8.36 4.62
N THR A 90 12.08 -8.20 5.37
CA THR A 90 13.44 -8.47 4.91
C THR A 90 13.62 -9.94 4.50
N GLN A 91 13.02 -10.87 5.23
CA GLN A 91 13.04 -12.29 4.87
C GLN A 91 12.29 -12.57 3.55
N ALA A 92 11.18 -11.86 3.31
CA ALA A 92 10.33 -12.11 2.14
C ALA A 92 10.79 -11.38 0.86
N PHE A 93 11.38 -10.19 0.99
CA PHE A 93 11.75 -9.31 -0.14
C PHE A 93 13.27 -9.08 -0.25
N GLY A 94 14.06 -9.58 0.70
CA GLY A 94 15.52 -9.44 0.73
C GLY A 94 16.00 -8.19 1.46
N LYS A 95 17.32 -7.94 1.39
CA LYS A 95 17.99 -6.81 2.07
C LYS A 95 18.24 -5.59 1.17
N ASN A 96 17.93 -5.69 -0.12
CA ASN A 96 18.21 -4.64 -1.11
C ASN A 96 17.05 -3.63 -1.18
N PHE A 97 16.78 -2.93 -0.07
CA PHE A 97 15.76 -1.88 -0.05
C PHE A 97 16.38 -0.49 -0.16
N ALA A 98 15.64 0.43 -0.76
CA ALA A 98 15.86 1.86 -0.62
C ALA A 98 15.16 2.36 0.65
N PHE A 99 15.94 2.89 1.59
CA PHE A 99 15.44 3.48 2.83
C PHE A 99 15.02 4.94 2.58
N THR A 100 13.83 5.31 3.04
CA THR A 100 13.34 6.69 2.98
C THR A 100 12.86 7.12 4.38
N PRO A 101 13.64 7.94 5.10
CA PRO A 101 13.22 8.45 6.39
C PRO A 101 12.05 9.44 6.23
N PRO A 102 11.30 9.72 7.32
CA PRO A 102 10.35 10.82 7.32
C PRO A 102 11.05 12.15 7.00
N SER A 103 10.34 13.04 6.29
CA SER A 103 10.82 14.41 6.08
C SER A 103 11.02 15.13 7.42
N PRO A 104 12.02 16.02 7.57
CA PRO A 104 12.19 16.83 8.78
C PRO A 104 10.97 17.70 9.12
N ARG A 105 10.09 17.95 8.14
CA ARG A 105 8.84 18.72 8.32
C ARG A 105 7.61 17.81 8.49
N ALA A 106 7.80 16.50 8.50
CA ALA A 106 6.70 15.57 8.67
C ALA A 106 6.24 15.56 10.14
N PRO A 107 4.96 15.23 10.41
CA PRO A 107 4.49 15.05 11.77
C PRO A 107 5.30 13.99 12.53
N PRO A 108 5.38 14.03 13.87
CA PRO A 108 6.14 13.07 14.68
C PRO A 108 5.74 11.60 14.50
N ALA A 109 4.54 11.32 13.99
CA ALA A 109 4.04 9.97 13.70
C ALA A 109 4.22 9.57 12.23
N ALA A 110 5.00 10.32 11.45
CA ALA A 110 5.23 10.00 10.05
C ALA A 110 6.04 8.71 9.90
N PRO A 111 5.61 7.78 9.02
CA PRO A 111 6.25 6.49 8.89
C PRO A 111 7.58 6.60 8.14
N THR A 112 8.51 5.70 8.49
CA THR A 112 9.72 5.42 7.72
C THR A 112 9.40 4.39 6.65
N TYR A 113 9.90 4.55 5.42
CA TYR A 113 9.62 3.62 4.32
C TYR A 113 10.83 2.79 3.91
N TYR A 114 10.59 1.50 3.66
CA TYR A 114 11.52 0.56 3.06
C TYR A 114 10.98 0.15 1.70
N SER A 115 11.66 0.52 0.62
CA SER A 115 11.18 0.34 -0.74
C SER A 115 11.94 -0.74 -1.49
N TYR A 116 11.22 -1.61 -2.18
CA TYR A 116 11.72 -2.74 -2.96
C TYR A 116 11.21 -2.62 -4.39
N VAL A 117 12.03 -3.00 -5.36
CA VAL A 117 11.57 -3.19 -6.75
C VAL A 117 11.28 -4.68 -6.93
N VAL A 118 10.05 -5.02 -7.28
CA VAL A 118 9.57 -6.40 -7.44
C VAL A 118 9.01 -6.53 -8.86
N GLY A 119 9.79 -7.15 -9.75
CA GLY A 119 9.44 -7.17 -11.18
C GLY A 119 9.34 -5.75 -11.74
N ASN A 120 8.14 -5.37 -12.21
CA ASN A 120 7.88 -4.08 -12.87
C ASN A 120 7.09 -3.10 -11.99
N HIS A 121 7.18 -3.24 -10.66
CA HIS A 121 6.54 -2.32 -9.72
C HIS A 121 7.42 -2.12 -8.49
N LYS A 122 7.18 -1.01 -7.80
CA LYS A 122 7.81 -0.68 -6.52
C LYS A 122 6.84 -0.95 -5.39
N VAL A 123 7.31 -1.61 -4.34
CA VAL A 123 6.59 -1.80 -3.08
C VAL A 123 7.32 -1.05 -1.98
N SER A 124 6.65 -0.12 -1.30
CA SER A 124 7.19 0.57 -0.13
C SER A 124 6.43 0.17 1.11
N PHE A 125 7.18 -0.23 2.14
CA PHE A 125 6.64 -0.60 3.43
C PHE A 125 6.86 0.54 4.45
N GLY A 126 5.78 1.19 4.91
CA GLY A 126 5.78 2.19 5.96
C GLY A 126 5.72 1.60 7.38
N PHE A 127 6.65 1.98 8.23
CA PHE A 127 6.74 1.58 9.65
C PHE A 127 6.49 2.77 10.57
N ASP A 128 5.67 2.56 11.59
CA ASP A 128 5.41 3.56 12.63
C ASP A 128 6.54 3.53 13.67
N GLN A 129 7.21 4.68 13.83
CA GLN A 129 8.32 4.85 14.76
C GLN A 129 7.90 4.76 16.23
N ASN A 130 6.64 5.07 16.55
CA ASN A 130 6.12 5.08 17.92
C ASN A 130 5.63 3.69 18.36
N LYS A 131 5.36 2.79 17.41
CA LYS A 131 4.84 1.44 17.68
C LYS A 131 5.85 0.36 17.31
N LYS A 132 6.92 0.18 18.11
CA LYS A 132 7.86 -0.97 18.07
C LYS A 132 8.22 -1.48 16.64
N ASN A 133 8.36 -0.61 15.65
CA ASN A 133 8.55 -0.95 14.23
C ASN A 133 7.46 -1.88 13.66
N CYS A 134 6.20 -1.59 13.98
CA CYS A 134 5.05 -2.23 13.35
C CYS A 134 4.78 -1.56 12.02
N PHE A 135 4.60 -2.41 11.01
CA PHE A 135 4.14 -2.02 9.71
C PHE A 135 2.73 -1.43 9.74
N THR A 136 2.51 -0.29 9.08
CA THR A 136 1.22 0.41 9.09
C THR A 136 0.65 0.67 7.71
N LYS A 137 1.49 0.67 6.66
CA LYS A 137 1.10 1.15 5.35
C LYS A 137 1.89 0.53 4.21
N ILE A 138 1.22 -0.11 3.26
CA ILE A 138 1.78 -0.58 1.99
C ILE A 138 1.55 0.51 0.96
N VAL A 139 2.57 0.80 0.16
CA VAL A 139 2.43 1.59 -1.06
C VAL A 139 2.94 0.75 -2.23
N LEU A 140 2.06 0.48 -3.18
CA LEU A 140 2.36 -0.18 -4.45
C LEU A 140 2.32 0.88 -5.55
N GLU A 141 3.45 1.06 -6.24
CA GLU A 141 3.57 1.95 -7.38
C GLU A 141 3.88 1.14 -8.63
N PHE A 142 3.04 1.27 -9.65
CA PHE A 142 3.13 0.52 -10.89
C PHE A 142 3.75 1.38 -12.00
N ASP A 143 4.62 0.85 -12.85
CA ASP A 143 5.29 1.62 -13.93
C ASP A 143 4.43 1.79 -15.20
N ASN A 144 3.11 1.70 -15.04
CA ASN A 144 2.10 1.77 -16.09
C ASN A 144 1.67 3.20 -16.48
#